data_AF-A0A1S8J4Y6-F1
#
_entry.id   AF-A0A1S8J4Y6-F1
#
_cell.length_a   1.000
_cell.length_b   1.000
_cell.length_c   1.000
_cell.angle_alpha   90.00
_cell.angle_beta   90.00
_cell.angle_gamma   90.00
#
_symmetry.space_group_name_H-M   'P 1'
#
loop_
_entity.id
_entity.type
_entity.pdbx_description
1 polymer ?
#
loop_
_entity_poly.entity_id
_entity_poly.type
_entity_poly.pdbx_seq_one_letter_code
_entity_poly.pdbx_strand_id
1 'polypeptide(L)'
;FSRFSLATREAVQLIVIDMYAPYVSLVKKLFPNAQLIIDRFHIVQHIGRTFLNHRVKETTVRLKEIPTLNEGLGKKLKRYWNILQKEEAKLNYEKR
;
A
#
# COMPACT_ATOMS: atom_id res chain seq x y z
N PHE A 1 -13.72 22.66 -9.56
CA PHE A 1 -14.17 23.18 -8.26
C PHE A 1 -14.47 24.68 -8.27
N SER A 2 -13.92 25.46 -9.20
CA SER A 2 -14.17 26.90 -9.32
C SER A 2 -15.61 27.30 -9.63
N ARG A 3 -16.47 26.35 -10.02
CA ARG A 3 -17.92 26.56 -10.16
C ARG A 3 -18.64 26.80 -8.82
N PHE A 4 -18.02 26.43 -7.70
CA PHE A 4 -18.54 26.66 -6.35
C PHE A 4 -17.94 27.95 -5.78
N SER A 5 -18.76 28.72 -5.06
CA SER A 5 -18.30 29.94 -4.39
C SER A 5 -17.18 29.63 -3.40
N LEU A 6 -16.39 30.65 -3.05
CA LEU A 6 -15.34 30.50 -2.04
C LEU A 6 -15.93 30.07 -0.69
N ALA A 7 -17.02 30.69 -0.25
CA ALA A 7 -17.72 30.33 0.99
C ALA A 7 -18.13 28.85 1.03
N THR A 8 -18.62 28.29 -0.07
CA THR A 8 -18.94 26.86 -0.15
C THR A 8 -17.69 25.98 -0.03
N ARG A 9 -16.57 26.39 -0.63
CA ARG A 9 -15.30 25.65 -0.56
C ARG A 9 -14.63 25.75 0.80
N GLU A 10 -14.79 26.87 1.49
CA GLU A 10 -14.32 27.09 2.87
C GLU A 10 -15.10 26.27 3.90
N ALA A 11 -16.34 25.88 3.58
CA ALA A 11 -17.15 24.99 4.41
C ALA A 11 -16.74 23.51 4.32
N VAL A 12 -15.84 23.14 3.40
CA VAL A 12 -15.35 21.75 3.30
C VAL A 12 -14.40 21.47 4.46
N GLN A 13 -14.72 20.45 5.24
CA GLN A 13 -13.95 20.09 6.43
C GLN A 13 -12.85 19.06 6.15
N LEU A 14 -13.06 18.15 5.20
CA LEU A 14 -12.18 17.00 5.01
C LEU A 14 -12.11 16.61 3.54
N ILE A 15 -10.90 16.31 3.08
CA ILE A 15 -10.64 15.82 1.72
C ILE A 15 -9.70 14.63 1.81
N VAL A 16 -10.12 13.51 1.22
CA VAL A 16 -9.27 12.35 1.00
C VAL A 16 -8.62 12.48 -0.37
N ILE A 17 -7.28 12.37 -0.44
CA ILE A 17 -6.52 12.48 -1.69
C ILE A 17 -5.58 11.30 -1.91
N ASP A 18 -5.23 11.10 -3.17
CA ASP A 18 -4.08 10.28 -3.56
C ASP A 18 -2.74 10.92 -3.08
N MET A 19 -1.68 10.12 -3.02
CA MET A 19 -0.34 10.51 -2.55
C MET A 19 0.44 11.39 -3.54
N TYR A 20 -0.12 11.74 -4.70
CA TYR A 20 0.54 12.56 -5.70
C TYR A 20 0.69 14.01 -5.22
N ALA A 21 1.94 14.44 -5.02
CA ALA A 21 2.29 15.72 -4.39
C ALA A 21 1.61 16.97 -5.02
N PRO A 22 1.40 17.07 -6.35
CA PRO A 22 0.67 18.18 -6.94
C PRO A 22 -0.79 18.33 -6.48
N TYR A 23 -1.45 17.26 -6.02
CA TYR A 23 -2.79 17.37 -5.47
C TYR A 23 -2.81 18.08 -4.12
N VAL A 24 -1.75 17.96 -3.32
CA VAL A 24 -1.64 18.66 -2.02
C VAL A 24 -1.69 20.18 -2.22
N SER A 25 -0.90 20.70 -3.16
CA SER A 25 -0.84 22.14 -3.42
C SER A 25 -2.12 22.66 -4.08
N LEU A 26 -2.72 21.86 -4.96
CA LEU A 26 -3.99 22.18 -5.60
C LEU A 26 -5.14 22.24 -4.58
N VAL A 27 -5.25 21.23 -3.71
CA VAL A 27 -6.32 21.15 -2.71
C VAL A 27 -6.23 22.28 -1.71
N LYS A 28 -5.03 22.63 -1.23
CA LYS A 28 -4.86 23.80 -0.34
C LYS A 28 -5.33 25.12 -0.96
N LYS A 29 -5.14 25.30 -2.27
CA LYS A 29 -5.62 26.49 -3.00
C LYS A 29 -7.14 26.50 -3.16
N LEU A 30 -7.73 25.33 -3.39
CA LEU A 30 -9.17 25.21 -3.65
C LEU A 30 -10.00 25.15 -2.37
N PHE A 31 -9.46 24.58 -1.30
CA PHE A 31 -10.15 24.27 -0.04
C PHE A 31 -9.23 24.60 1.14
N PRO A 32 -9.07 25.89 1.48
CA PRO A 32 -8.06 26.33 2.44
C PRO A 32 -8.31 25.81 3.87
N ASN A 33 -9.56 25.56 4.24
CA ASN A 33 -9.95 25.12 5.58
C ASN A 33 -10.07 23.59 5.73
N ALA A 34 -9.95 22.85 4.63
CA ALA A 34 -10.17 21.41 4.66
C ALA A 34 -8.95 20.67 5.22
N GLN A 35 -9.18 19.73 6.13
CA GLN A 35 -8.18 18.78 6.57
C GLN A 35 -7.90 17.76 5.45
N LEU A 36 -6.63 17.55 5.16
CA LEU A 36 -6.17 16.62 4.14
C LEU A 36 -5.89 15.24 4.74
N ILE A 37 -6.48 14.20 4.15
CA ILE A 37 -6.25 12.81 4.53
C ILE A 37 -5.73 12.05 3.30
N ILE A 38 -4.73 11.20 3.52
CA ILE A 38 -4.23 10.31 2.47
C ILE A 38 -5.18 9.13 2.33
N ASP A 39 -5.52 8.79 1.09
CA ASP A 39 -6.32 7.62 0.78
C ASP A 39 -5.62 6.33 1.23
N ARG A 40 -6.29 5.61 2.13
CA ARG A 40 -5.81 4.35 2.72
C ARG A 40 -5.66 3.25 1.68
N PHE A 41 -6.43 3.27 0.60
CA PHE A 41 -6.31 2.28 -0.46
C PHE A 41 -4.92 2.32 -1.09
N HIS A 42 -4.42 3.53 -1.41
CA HIS A 42 -3.10 3.72 -1.98
C HIS A 42 -2.00 3.28 -1.00
N ILE A 43 -2.15 3.56 0.30
CA ILE A 43 -1.20 3.10 1.34
C ILE A 43 -1.13 1.57 1.38
N VAL A 44 -2.26 0.89 1.50
CA VAL A 44 -2.33 -0.58 1.55
C VAL A 44 -1.76 -1.19 0.27
N GLN A 45 -2.09 -0.62 -0.89
CA GLN A 45 -1.57 -1.05 -2.18
C GLN A 45 -0.05 -0.89 -2.26
N HIS A 46 0.51 0.25 -1.82
CA HIS A 46 1.95 0.50 -1.84
C HIS A 46 2.70 -0.46 -0.91
N ILE A 47 2.19 -0.71 0.29
CA ILE A 47 2.75 -1.68 1.23
C ILE A 47 2.75 -3.07 0.59
N GLY A 48 1.62 -3.52 0.05
CA GLY A 48 1.51 -4.84 -0.60
C GLY A 48 2.49 -5.03 -1.75
N ARG A 49 2.61 -4.04 -2.65
CA ARG A 49 3.57 -4.07 -3.76
C ARG A 49 5.02 -4.08 -3.29
N THR A 50 5.36 -3.25 -2.31
CA THR A 50 6.72 -3.17 -1.76
C THR A 50 7.12 -4.48 -1.11
N PHE A 51 6.22 -5.05 -0.30
CA PHE A 51 6.40 -6.35 0.32
C PHE A 51 6.60 -7.46 -0.71
N LEU A 52 5.76 -7.51 -1.74
CA LEU A 52 5.86 -8.48 -2.83
C LEU A 52 7.21 -8.40 -3.54
N ASN A 53 7.63 -7.19 -3.93
CA ASN A 53 8.90 -6.95 -4.62
C ASN A 53 10.09 -7.37 -3.76
N HIS A 54 10.09 -6.98 -2.49
CA HIS A 54 11.13 -7.35 -1.53
C HIS A 54 11.20 -8.87 -1.36
N ARG A 55 10.06 -9.54 -1.15
CA ARG A 55 9.99 -11.00 -1.02
C ARG A 55 10.55 -11.71 -2.26
N VAL A 56 10.21 -11.26 -3.47
CA VAL A 56 10.72 -11.85 -4.72
C VAL A 56 12.23 -11.68 -4.83
N LYS A 57 12.76 -10.49 -4.53
CA LYS A 57 14.20 -10.22 -4.48
C LYS A 57 14.89 -11.18 -3.50
N GLU A 58 14.41 -11.23 -2.26
CA GLU A 58 14.94 -12.06 -1.18
C GLU A 58 14.86 -13.57 -1.48
N THR A 59 13.80 -14.02 -2.15
CA THR A 59 13.66 -15.41 -2.61
C THR A 59 14.68 -15.71 -3.70
N THR A 60 14.87 -14.80 -4.66
CA THR A 60 15.81 -14.98 -5.77
C THR A 60 17.25 -15.05 -5.28
N VAL A 61 17.63 -14.18 -4.34
CA VAL A 61 18.95 -14.19 -3.70
C VAL A 61 19.20 -15.54 -3.03
N ARG A 62 18.30 -15.97 -2.13
CA ARG A 62 18.46 -17.22 -1.37
C ARG A 62 18.44 -18.51 -2.20
N LEU A 63 17.82 -18.48 -3.38
CA LEU A 63 17.80 -19.64 -4.29
C LEU A 63 19.00 -19.67 -5.24
N LYS A 64 19.69 -18.55 -5.44
CA LYS A 64 20.90 -18.45 -6.28
C LYS A 64 22.20 -18.58 -5.46
N GLU A 65 22.16 -18.25 -4.18
CA GLU A 65 23.27 -18.52 -3.25
C GLU A 65 23.54 -20.04 -3.15
N ILE A 66 24.81 -20.40 -2.92
CA ILE A 66 25.31 -21.79 -2.87
C ILE A 66 24.40 -22.64 -1.96
N PRO A 67 24.13 -23.94 -2.26
CA PRO A 67 23.05 -24.75 -1.65
C PRO A 67 23.17 -25.03 -0.14
N THR A 68 24.06 -24.35 0.59
CA THR A 68 24.30 -24.54 1.99
C THR A 68 23.44 -23.58 2.83
N LEU A 69 22.66 -24.16 3.73
CA LEU A 69 21.85 -23.53 4.80
C LEU A 69 20.64 -22.66 4.37
N ASN A 70 20.73 -21.84 3.31
CA ASN A 70 19.72 -20.83 2.99
C ASN A 70 18.62 -21.26 2.00
N GLU A 71 18.80 -22.38 1.29
CA GLU A 71 17.87 -22.87 0.27
C GLU A 71 16.48 -23.19 0.87
N GLY A 72 16.45 -23.73 2.10
CA GLY A 72 15.22 -24.06 2.81
C GLY A 72 14.35 -22.82 3.10
N LEU A 73 14.96 -21.68 3.40
CA LEU A 73 14.26 -20.41 3.61
C LEU A 73 13.73 -19.83 2.30
N GLY A 74 14.53 -19.87 1.23
CA GLY A 74 14.08 -19.48 -0.12
C GLY A 74 12.88 -20.30 -0.60
N LYS A 75 12.92 -21.63 -0.42
CA LYS A 75 11.79 -22.54 -0.72
C LYS A 75 10.55 -22.23 0.13
N LYS A 76 10.70 -21.94 1.42
CA LYS A 76 9.59 -21.53 2.30
C LYS A 76 8.96 -20.20 1.85
N LEU A 77 9.77 -19.18 1.56
CA LEU A 77 9.30 -17.90 1.02
C LEU A 77 8.55 -18.08 -0.30
N LYS A 78 9.05 -18.95 -1.18
CA LYS A 78 8.39 -19.29 -2.44
C LYS A 78 7.10 -20.10 -2.24
N ARG A 79 7.04 -21.02 -1.28
CA ARG A 79 5.86 -21.88 -1.03
C ARG A 79 4.72 -21.12 -0.38
N TYR A 80 5.01 -20.28 0.61
CA TYR A 80 4.00 -19.63 1.44
C TYR A 80 3.66 -18.20 1.02
N TRP A 81 4.14 -17.75 -0.14
CA TRP A 81 3.97 -16.36 -0.60
C TRP A 81 2.52 -15.89 -0.68
N ASN A 82 1.60 -16.80 -1.03
CA ASN A 82 0.18 -16.53 -1.17
C ASN A 82 -0.51 -16.27 0.17
N ILE A 83 -0.01 -16.86 1.27
CA ILE A 83 -0.62 -16.74 2.59
C ILE A 83 -0.55 -15.28 3.07
N LEU A 84 0.58 -14.62 2.82
CA LEU A 84 0.83 -13.25 3.26
C LEU A 84 0.03 -12.19 2.49
N GLN A 85 -0.62 -12.57 1.39
CA GLN A 85 -1.46 -11.70 0.55
C GLN A 85 -2.90 -12.21 0.46
N LYS A 86 -3.24 -13.28 1.19
CA LYS A 86 -4.58 -13.84 1.16
C LYS A 86 -5.51 -12.95 1.97
N GLU A 87 -6.73 -12.75 1.47
CA GLU A 87 -7.79 -12.16 2.27
C GLU A 87 -7.97 -12.96 3.57
N GLU A 88 -8.13 -12.24 4.68
CA GLU A 88 -8.31 -12.83 6.01
C GLU A 88 -9.45 -13.85 6.03
N ALA A 89 -10.60 -13.50 5.44
CA ALA A 89 -11.78 -14.36 5.34
C ALA A 89 -11.52 -15.69 4.59
N LYS A 90 -10.44 -15.77 3.81
CA LYS A 90 -10.06 -16.96 3.04
C LYS A 90 -8.95 -17.76 3.72
N LEU A 91 -8.48 -17.36 4.90
CA LEU A 91 -7.48 -18.11 5.67
C LEU A 91 -8.14 -19.32 6.36
N ASN A 92 -7.49 -20.48 6.27
CA ASN A 92 -7.92 -21.69 6.96
C ASN A 92 -6.93 -21.96 8.10
N TYR A 93 -7.41 -21.90 9.34
CA TYR A 93 -6.62 -22.06 10.55
C TYR A 93 -6.65 -23.50 11.11
N GLU A 94 -7.53 -24.36 10.60
CA GLU A 94 -7.79 -25.71 11.11
C GLU A 94 -6.85 -26.76 10.50
N LYS A 95 -6.19 -26.46 9.39
CA LYS A 95 -5.14 -27.31 8.80
C LYS A 95 -3.75 -26.74 9.09
N ARG A 96 -3.18 -27.10 10.24
CA ARG A 96 -1.75 -26.94 10.51
C ARG A 96 -1.15 -28.27 10.94
#